data_AF-A0A7X7UZ61-F1
#
_entry.id   AF-A0A7X7UZ61-F1
#
_cell.length_a   1.000
_cell.length_b   1.000
_cell.length_c   1.000
_cell.angle_alpha   90.00
_cell.angle_beta   90.00
_cell.angle_gamma   90.00
#
_symmetry.space_group_name_H-M   'P 1'
#
loop_
_entity.id
_entity.type
_entity.pdbx_description
1 polymer ?
#
loop_
_entity_poly.entity_id
_entity_poly.type
_entity_poly.pdbx_seq_one_letter_code
_entity_poly.pdbx_strand_id
1 'polypeptide(L)'
;MFINLFEIDTPTGYKTVELHQGDLSNLDQEVDAIVVSAYIGGYSPTPGTLVGSLSQNCQISLKQFSKDPEIDLRGPLNVWISKELPKQKFKRIICIEITDLKTTETNIEKAVKNLFSLIALANSQDIQIETLAMPFIGTGNQGVAPEKILPKLMELSQRSLRNLHFLKKIIFYEIDAKKIKLLDKGFNTYLRRTKFESKSYTIKELKLSLKKEMIKSLINLDRGSKSSGSSLFDNVKILNEKLSRNRVKPYEVAHVGRVLLEDIVMDILGENKLKKDLAVKINELTQKNIASWVISYMHIIRTFGNLAVHSQAKAVVRPPAFDEKDFIIFLICLNRVLDFWVWFRSNRKEGLN
;
A
#
# COMPACT_ATOMS: atom_id res chain seq x y z
N MET A 1 4.58 -4.97 -9.77
CA MET A 1 3.33 -4.39 -10.32
C MET A 1 2.27 -4.35 -9.23
N PHE A 2 1.85 -3.15 -8.83
CA PHE A 2 0.77 -2.95 -7.87
C PHE A 2 -0.57 -3.52 -8.37
N ILE A 3 -1.26 -4.28 -7.51
CA ILE A 3 -2.55 -4.92 -7.80
C ILE A 3 -3.65 -4.39 -6.88
N ASN A 4 -3.40 -4.32 -5.57
CA ASN A 4 -4.41 -4.01 -4.58
C ASN A 4 -3.78 -3.39 -3.32
N LEU A 5 -4.59 -2.71 -2.51
CA LEU A 5 -4.20 -2.02 -1.28
C LEU A 5 -5.32 -2.09 -0.24
N PHE A 6 -4.91 -2.20 1.01
CA PHE A 6 -5.71 -1.96 2.20
C PHE A 6 -4.99 -0.94 3.09
N GLU A 7 -5.68 0.12 3.50
CA GLU A 7 -5.13 1.16 4.37
C GLU A 7 -5.73 1.04 5.78
N ILE A 8 -4.91 1.32 6.78
CA ILE A 8 -5.27 1.26 8.18
C ILE A 8 -4.91 2.60 8.79
N ASP A 9 -5.92 3.28 9.31
CA ASP A 9 -5.71 4.47 10.14
C ASP A 9 -5.23 4.04 11.53
N THR A 10 -4.16 4.66 12.00
CA THR A 10 -3.58 4.45 13.33
C THR A 10 -3.20 5.78 13.95
N PRO A 11 -3.10 5.87 15.30
CA PRO A 11 -2.66 7.11 15.96
C PRO A 11 -1.31 7.65 15.49
N THR A 12 -0.48 6.79 14.87
CA THR A 12 0.85 7.12 14.35
C THR A 12 0.87 7.49 12.87
N GLY A 13 -0.28 7.51 12.20
CA GLY A 13 -0.45 7.78 10.77
C GLY A 13 -1.02 6.59 9.99
N TYR A 14 -1.21 6.77 8.69
CA TYR A 14 -1.69 5.72 7.80
C TYR A 14 -0.66 4.62 7.60
N LYS A 15 -1.15 3.39 7.56
CA LYS A 15 -0.36 2.18 7.34
C LYS A 15 -1.00 1.34 6.26
N THR A 16 -0.21 0.56 5.52
CA THR A 16 -0.70 -0.12 4.33
C THR A 16 -0.38 -1.60 4.29
N VAL A 17 -1.33 -2.37 3.74
CA VAL A 17 -1.13 -3.74 3.26
C VAL A 17 -1.33 -3.73 1.75
N GLU A 18 -0.29 -4.04 0.99
CA GLU A 18 -0.30 -3.99 -0.47
C GLU A 18 -0.24 -5.40 -1.07
N LEU A 19 -0.84 -5.59 -2.25
CA LEU A 19 -0.71 -6.78 -3.08
C LEU A 19 -0.02 -6.39 -4.38
N HIS A 20 1.08 -7.06 -4.70
CA HIS A 20 1.86 -6.85 -5.91
C HIS A 20 2.04 -8.16 -6.67
N GLN A 21 2.02 -8.06 -7.99
CA GLN A 21 2.53 -9.10 -8.87
C GLN A 21 3.99 -8.83 -9.19
N GLY A 22 4.88 -9.79 -8.88
CA GLY A 22 6.31 -9.67 -9.12
C GLY A 22 7.14 -10.69 -8.35
N ASP A 23 8.44 -10.69 -8.64
CA ASP A 23 9.43 -11.55 -7.98
C ASP A 23 10.11 -10.80 -6.83
N LEU A 24 10.08 -11.37 -5.63
CA LEU A 24 10.73 -10.79 -4.43
C LEU A 24 12.25 -10.70 -4.53
N SER A 25 12.87 -11.47 -5.42
CA SER A 25 14.31 -11.34 -5.71
C SER A 25 14.62 -10.21 -6.71
N ASN A 26 13.60 -9.55 -7.27
CA ASN A 26 13.76 -8.43 -8.19
C ASN A 26 12.70 -7.35 -7.90
N LEU A 27 12.85 -6.70 -6.74
CA LEU A 27 11.92 -5.67 -6.29
C LEU A 27 11.96 -4.42 -7.18
N ASP A 28 10.82 -3.77 -7.32
CA ASP A 28 10.67 -2.46 -7.97
C ASP A 28 10.97 -1.29 -7.01
N GLN A 29 10.81 -1.50 -5.70
CA GLN A 29 11.02 -0.51 -4.64
C GLN A 29 11.95 -1.03 -3.53
N GLU A 30 12.53 -0.12 -2.75
CA GLU A 30 13.32 -0.48 -1.57
C GLU A 30 12.42 -0.87 -0.38
N VAL A 31 12.83 -1.87 0.38
CA VAL A 31 12.15 -2.35 1.60
C VAL A 31 13.17 -2.64 2.69
N ASP A 32 12.76 -2.64 3.96
CA ASP A 32 13.71 -2.91 5.05
C ASP A 32 14.00 -4.41 5.19
N ALA A 33 12.99 -5.25 5.01
CA ALA A 33 13.16 -6.70 5.05
C ALA A 33 12.28 -7.44 4.05
N ILE A 34 12.81 -8.53 3.50
CA ILE A 34 12.02 -9.56 2.83
C ILE A 34 11.80 -10.76 3.74
N VAL A 35 10.65 -11.41 3.62
CA VAL A 35 10.37 -12.68 4.31
C VAL A 35 10.56 -13.83 3.33
N VAL A 36 11.27 -14.86 3.80
CA VAL A 36 11.44 -16.12 3.09
C VAL A 36 10.89 -17.24 3.98
N SER A 37 10.25 -18.24 3.38
CA SER A 37 9.93 -19.48 4.08
C SER A 37 10.79 -20.63 3.57
N ALA A 38 11.27 -21.46 4.49
CA ALA A 38 12.02 -22.67 4.20
C ALA A 38 11.53 -23.81 5.11
N TYR A 39 11.73 -25.05 4.70
CA TYR A 39 11.63 -26.16 5.66
C TYR A 39 12.79 -26.07 6.65
N ILE A 40 12.61 -26.61 7.87
CA ILE A 40 13.69 -26.64 8.88
C ILE A 40 14.99 -27.16 8.27
N GLY A 41 16.07 -26.36 8.38
CA GLY A 41 17.38 -26.68 7.82
C GLY A 41 17.48 -26.70 6.29
N GLY A 42 16.35 -26.56 5.58
CA GLY A 42 16.20 -26.64 4.13
C GLY A 42 16.52 -25.34 3.39
N TYR A 43 17.73 -24.82 3.58
CA TYR A 43 18.16 -23.53 3.00
C TYR A 43 18.85 -23.65 1.63
N SER A 44 18.89 -24.86 1.05
CA SER A 44 19.52 -25.08 -0.24
C SER A 44 18.73 -24.41 -1.37
N PRO A 45 19.38 -23.71 -2.31
CA PRO A 45 18.71 -23.14 -3.47
C PRO A 45 17.95 -24.22 -4.23
N THR A 46 16.62 -24.09 -4.27
CA THR A 46 15.74 -25.04 -4.95
C THR A 46 15.08 -24.33 -6.12
N PRO A 47 15.23 -24.80 -7.38
CA PRO A 47 14.60 -24.18 -8.55
C PRO A 47 13.09 -24.00 -8.36
N GLY A 48 12.55 -22.85 -8.79
CA GLY A 48 11.13 -22.51 -8.64
C GLY A 48 10.71 -22.06 -7.22
N THR A 49 11.66 -21.92 -6.28
CA THR A 49 11.41 -21.36 -4.95
C THR A 49 12.07 -19.99 -4.80
N LEU A 50 11.58 -19.18 -3.84
CA LEU A 50 12.21 -17.91 -3.51
C LEU A 50 13.68 -18.06 -3.11
N VAL A 51 14.05 -19.13 -2.41
CA VAL A 51 15.45 -19.43 -2.06
C VAL A 51 16.29 -19.63 -3.32
N GLY A 52 15.75 -20.34 -4.31
CA GLY A 52 16.36 -20.49 -5.63
C GLY A 52 16.53 -19.15 -6.34
N SER A 53 15.47 -18.35 -6.42
CA SER A 53 15.51 -17.04 -7.09
C SER A 53 16.49 -16.07 -6.42
N LEU A 54 16.56 -16.03 -5.08
CA LEU A 54 17.55 -15.20 -4.36
C LEU A 54 18.99 -15.62 -4.67
N SER A 55 19.26 -16.92 -4.78
CA SER A 55 20.58 -17.42 -5.16
C SER A 55 20.94 -17.07 -6.59
N GLN A 56 19.99 -17.13 -7.52
CA GLN A 56 20.23 -16.89 -8.95
C GLN A 56 20.31 -15.39 -9.28
N ASN A 57 19.36 -14.59 -8.79
CA ASN A 57 19.19 -13.20 -9.19
C ASN A 57 19.99 -12.23 -8.30
N CYS A 58 20.12 -12.54 -7.01
CA CYS A 58 20.77 -11.67 -6.03
C CYS A 58 22.14 -12.17 -5.57
N GLN A 59 22.55 -13.38 -5.99
CA GLN A 59 23.74 -14.08 -5.49
C GLN A 59 23.73 -14.28 -3.96
N ILE A 60 22.52 -14.43 -3.39
CA ILE A 60 22.33 -14.59 -1.95
C ILE A 60 22.20 -16.07 -1.60
N SER A 61 23.07 -16.55 -0.71
CA SER A 61 22.98 -17.89 -0.13
C SER A 61 22.27 -17.85 1.22
N LEU A 62 21.00 -18.26 1.26
CA LEU A 62 20.25 -18.34 2.52
C LEU A 62 20.96 -19.23 3.56
N LYS A 63 21.63 -20.30 3.11
CA LYS A 63 22.43 -21.20 3.95
C LYS A 63 23.64 -20.51 4.59
N GLN A 64 24.23 -19.49 3.96
CA GLN A 64 25.32 -18.73 4.57
C GLN A 64 24.78 -17.80 5.66
N PHE A 65 23.71 -17.07 5.37
CA PHE A 65 23.08 -16.17 6.34
C PHE A 65 22.46 -16.91 7.54
N SER A 66 22.03 -18.16 7.37
CA SER A 66 21.47 -18.95 8.48
C SER A 66 22.51 -19.47 9.48
N LYS A 67 23.82 -19.35 9.17
CA LYS A 67 24.92 -19.71 10.09
C LYS A 67 25.28 -18.59 11.06
N ASP A 68 25.05 -17.35 10.67
CA ASP A 68 25.39 -16.15 11.45
C ASP A 68 24.24 -15.12 11.36
N PRO A 69 23.05 -15.47 11.88
CA PRO A 69 21.93 -14.54 11.96
C PRO A 69 22.21 -13.41 12.96
N GLU A 70 21.56 -12.27 12.76
CA GLU A 70 21.60 -11.17 13.72
C GLU A 70 20.75 -11.49 14.96
N ILE A 71 19.55 -12.04 14.75
CA ILE A 71 18.69 -12.57 15.81
C ILE A 71 18.25 -13.97 15.39
N ASP A 72 18.51 -14.95 16.26
CA ASP A 72 18.11 -16.33 16.07
C ASP A 72 17.05 -16.76 17.09
N LEU A 73 15.81 -16.91 16.62
CA LEU A 73 14.71 -17.45 17.41
C LEU A 73 14.22 -18.78 16.82
N ARG A 74 15.08 -19.54 16.12
CA ARG A 74 14.70 -20.84 15.56
C ARG A 74 14.21 -21.81 16.64
N GLY A 75 14.90 -21.88 17.78
CA GLY A 75 14.48 -22.72 18.91
C GLY A 75 13.06 -22.44 19.41
N PRO A 76 12.75 -21.21 19.87
CA PRO A 76 11.43 -20.91 20.42
C PRO A 76 10.34 -20.63 19.38
N LEU A 77 10.68 -20.06 18.22
CA LEU A 77 9.73 -19.46 17.29
C LEU A 77 9.90 -19.89 15.83
N ASN A 78 10.87 -20.74 15.49
CA ASN A 78 11.16 -21.15 14.10
C ASN A 78 11.36 -19.95 13.16
N VAL A 79 12.02 -18.89 13.62
CA VAL A 79 12.24 -17.68 12.82
C VAL A 79 13.59 -17.05 13.16
N TRP A 80 14.25 -16.45 12.18
CA TRP A 80 15.48 -15.69 12.38
C TRP A 80 15.58 -14.51 11.41
N ILE A 81 16.41 -13.53 11.74
CA ILE A 81 16.71 -12.37 10.88
C ILE A 81 18.21 -12.34 10.56
N SER A 82 18.54 -12.03 9.31
CA SER A 82 19.91 -11.88 8.86
C SER A 82 20.54 -10.58 9.39
N LYS A 83 21.87 -10.54 9.35
CA LYS A 83 22.62 -9.27 9.30
C LYS A 83 22.22 -8.46 8.07
N GLU A 84 22.62 -7.19 8.04
CA GLU A 84 22.34 -6.30 6.92
C GLU A 84 23.04 -6.79 5.64
N LEU A 85 22.32 -6.81 4.53
CA LEU A 85 22.84 -7.21 3.23
C LEU A 85 23.33 -5.97 2.46
N PRO A 86 24.57 -6.00 1.95
CA PRO A 86 25.07 -4.92 1.12
C PRO A 86 24.46 -4.99 -0.29
N LYS A 87 24.18 -3.82 -0.88
CA LYS A 87 23.88 -3.65 -2.31
C LYS A 87 22.62 -4.38 -2.82
N GLN A 88 21.55 -4.39 -2.03
CA GLN A 88 20.25 -4.95 -2.42
C GLN A 88 19.13 -3.92 -2.18
N LYS A 89 18.01 -4.07 -2.89
CA LYS A 89 16.79 -3.27 -2.62
C LYS A 89 16.09 -3.67 -1.32
N PHE A 90 16.60 -4.66 -0.59
CA PHE A 90 16.15 -5.01 0.74
C PHE A 90 17.35 -5.12 1.68
N LYS A 91 17.22 -4.58 2.89
CA LYS A 91 18.35 -4.53 3.84
C LYS A 91 18.53 -5.85 4.58
N ARG A 92 17.46 -6.61 4.84
CA ARG A 92 17.50 -7.85 5.64
C ARG A 92 16.62 -8.97 5.07
N ILE A 93 16.95 -10.20 5.46
CA ILE A 93 16.12 -11.39 5.23
C ILE A 93 15.58 -11.85 6.58
N ILE A 94 14.27 -12.02 6.68
CA ILE A 94 13.64 -12.75 7.77
C ILE A 94 13.25 -14.12 7.23
N CYS A 95 13.77 -15.18 7.83
CA CYS A 95 13.44 -16.54 7.42
C CYS A 95 12.51 -17.18 8.45
N ILE A 96 11.40 -17.73 7.97
CA ILE A 96 10.46 -18.55 8.73
C ILE A 96 10.73 -20.01 8.38
N GLU A 97 10.96 -20.84 9.40
CA GLU A 97 11.08 -22.28 9.24
C GLU A 97 9.73 -22.98 9.44
N ILE A 98 9.36 -23.78 8.45
CA ILE A 98 8.16 -24.60 8.46
C ILE A 98 8.56 -26.00 8.92
N THR A 99 7.93 -26.46 10.02
CA THR A 99 8.21 -27.74 10.66
C THR A 99 7.57 -28.93 9.94
N ASP A 100 6.36 -28.73 9.40
CA ASP A 100 5.51 -29.84 8.97
C ASP A 100 5.37 -29.89 7.44
N LEU A 101 5.56 -31.08 6.88
CA LEU A 101 5.33 -31.36 5.44
C LEU A 101 3.85 -31.17 5.04
N LYS A 102 2.92 -31.35 5.98
CA LYS A 102 1.50 -31.01 5.83
C LYS A 102 1.20 -29.76 6.64
N THR A 103 1.42 -28.61 6.03
CA THR A 103 1.14 -27.32 6.66
C THR A 103 -0.37 -27.07 6.74
N THR A 104 -0.89 -26.84 7.94
CA THR A 104 -2.27 -26.39 8.15
C THR A 104 -2.36 -24.86 8.22
N GLU A 105 -3.59 -24.32 8.11
CA GLU A 105 -3.84 -22.88 8.31
C GLU A 105 -3.34 -22.40 9.68
N THR A 106 -3.49 -23.23 10.72
CA THR A 106 -3.02 -22.94 12.09
C THR A 106 -1.49 -22.86 12.15
N ASN A 107 -0.78 -23.72 11.42
CA ASN A 107 0.68 -23.64 11.35
C ASN A 107 1.13 -22.32 10.71
N ILE A 108 0.48 -21.88 9.63
CA ILE A 108 0.80 -20.62 8.94
C ILE A 108 0.48 -19.43 9.84
N GLU A 109 -0.67 -19.43 10.51
CA GLU A 109 -1.03 -18.40 11.48
C GLU A 109 0.04 -18.27 12.58
N LYS A 110 0.49 -19.39 13.16
CA LYS A 110 1.55 -19.39 14.16
C LYS A 110 2.84 -18.82 13.59
N ALA A 111 3.23 -19.22 12.40
CA ALA A 111 4.45 -18.75 11.74
C ALA A 111 4.44 -17.23 11.50
N VAL A 112 3.29 -16.69 11.08
CA VAL A 112 3.10 -15.24 10.87
C VAL A 112 3.08 -14.47 12.19
N LYS A 113 2.48 -15.02 13.26
CA LYS A 113 2.58 -14.42 14.61
C LYS A 113 4.03 -14.39 15.11
N ASN A 114 4.79 -15.45 14.86
CA ASN A 114 6.20 -15.55 15.23
C ASN A 114 7.05 -14.51 14.47
N LEU A 115 6.80 -14.33 13.17
CA LEU A 115 7.39 -13.25 12.37
C LEU A 115 7.17 -11.87 13.01
N PHE A 116 5.94 -11.51 13.35
CA PHE A 116 5.67 -10.20 13.95
C PHE A 116 6.25 -10.06 15.38
N SER A 117 6.36 -11.17 16.12
CA SER A 117 7.02 -11.19 17.42
C SER A 117 8.53 -10.95 17.30
N LEU A 118 9.18 -11.54 16.29
CA LEU A 118 10.58 -11.26 15.96
C LEU A 118 10.76 -9.79 15.56
N ILE A 119 9.88 -9.23 14.73
CA ILE A 119 9.95 -7.81 14.33
C ILE A 119 9.85 -6.87 15.55
N ALA A 120 8.98 -7.20 16.52
CA ALA A 120 8.89 -6.44 17.77
C ALA A 120 10.19 -6.51 18.59
N LEU A 121 10.80 -7.70 18.71
CA LEU A 121 12.07 -7.88 19.39
C LEU A 121 13.21 -7.14 18.67
N ALA A 122 13.27 -7.23 17.34
CA ALA A 122 14.27 -6.56 16.52
C ALA A 122 14.26 -5.05 16.76
N ASN A 123 13.08 -4.43 16.82
CA ASN A 123 12.96 -3.01 17.15
C ASN A 123 13.45 -2.66 18.56
N SER A 124 13.31 -3.55 19.54
CA SER A 124 13.87 -3.35 20.89
C SER A 124 15.41 -3.46 20.95
N GLN A 125 16.02 -3.98 19.87
CA GLN A 125 17.47 -4.08 19.67
C GLN A 125 17.95 -3.13 18.56
N ASP A 126 17.24 -2.01 18.38
CA ASP A 126 17.57 -0.95 17.41
C ASP A 126 17.58 -1.37 15.93
N ILE A 127 16.99 -2.53 15.59
CA ILE A 127 16.78 -2.96 14.20
C ILE A 127 15.36 -2.55 13.77
N GLN A 128 15.27 -1.40 13.12
CA GLN A 128 14.00 -0.86 12.64
C GLN A 128 13.57 -1.47 11.31
N ILE A 129 12.33 -1.97 11.26
CA ILE A 129 11.71 -2.54 10.06
C ILE A 129 10.37 -1.82 9.86
N GLU A 130 10.37 -0.80 9.00
CA GLU A 130 9.16 -0.04 8.69
C GLU A 130 8.41 -0.64 7.50
N THR A 131 9.13 -1.23 6.55
CA THR A 131 8.57 -1.85 5.35
C THR A 131 8.99 -3.30 5.21
N LEU A 132 7.99 -4.20 5.16
CA LEU A 132 8.18 -5.64 5.05
C LEU A 132 7.57 -6.16 3.74
N ALA A 133 8.34 -6.87 2.91
CA ALA A 133 7.83 -7.58 1.74
C ALA A 133 7.84 -9.10 1.98
N MET A 134 6.77 -9.80 1.64
CA MET A 134 6.66 -11.24 1.88
C MET A 134 5.85 -11.97 0.80
N PRO A 135 6.10 -13.26 0.58
CA PRO A 135 5.23 -14.08 -0.26
C PRO A 135 3.94 -14.44 0.50
N PHE A 136 2.96 -15.01 -0.20
CA PHE A 136 1.85 -15.69 0.47
C PHE A 136 2.33 -17.02 1.08
N ILE A 137 2.75 -16.95 2.35
CA ILE A 137 3.28 -18.09 3.11
C ILE A 137 2.29 -19.27 3.07
N GLY A 138 2.81 -20.45 2.74
CA GLY A 138 2.05 -21.70 2.68
C GLY A 138 1.28 -21.98 1.38
N THR A 139 1.23 -21.03 0.44
CA THR A 139 0.50 -21.20 -0.85
C THR A 139 1.37 -21.70 -2.01
N GLY A 140 2.64 -22.00 -1.74
CA GLY A 140 3.58 -22.61 -2.68
C GLY A 140 3.61 -24.13 -2.52
N ASN A 141 4.80 -24.67 -2.27
CA ASN A 141 5.02 -26.12 -2.11
C ASN A 141 4.25 -26.76 -0.94
N GLN A 142 3.71 -25.96 -0.03
CA GLN A 142 2.86 -26.44 1.07
C GLN A 142 1.39 -26.66 0.65
N GLY A 143 0.97 -26.17 -0.52
CA GLY A 143 -0.31 -26.50 -1.14
C GLY A 143 -1.55 -25.90 -0.48
N VAL A 144 -1.43 -24.95 0.44
CA VAL A 144 -2.60 -24.30 1.05
C VAL A 144 -3.27 -23.36 0.06
N ALA A 145 -4.59 -23.52 -0.10
CA ALA A 145 -5.38 -22.67 -0.98
C ALA A 145 -5.31 -21.19 -0.53
N PRO A 146 -4.94 -20.25 -1.41
CA PRO A 146 -4.80 -18.83 -1.06
C PRO A 146 -6.05 -18.22 -0.43
N GLU A 147 -7.23 -18.63 -0.89
CA GLU A 147 -8.52 -18.12 -0.42
C GLU A 147 -8.81 -18.46 1.04
N LYS A 148 -8.27 -19.58 1.53
CA LYS A 148 -8.46 -20.02 2.92
C LYS A 148 -7.60 -19.21 3.87
N ILE A 149 -6.35 -18.93 3.49
CA ILE A 149 -5.38 -18.28 4.37
C ILE A 149 -5.44 -16.76 4.34
N LEU A 150 -5.88 -16.17 3.22
CA LEU A 150 -5.92 -14.72 3.02
C LEU A 150 -6.67 -13.96 4.13
N PRO A 151 -7.90 -14.34 4.55
CA PRO A 151 -8.59 -13.61 5.61
C PRO A 151 -7.78 -13.54 6.90
N LYS A 152 -7.10 -14.64 7.25
CA LYS A 152 -6.30 -14.71 8.47
C LYS A 152 -5.00 -13.92 8.35
N LEU A 153 -4.33 -13.96 7.20
CA LEU A 153 -3.15 -13.12 6.93
C LEU A 153 -3.50 -11.64 7.01
N MET A 154 -4.63 -11.23 6.45
CA MET A 154 -5.09 -9.84 6.50
C MET A 154 -5.39 -9.41 7.94
N GLU A 155 -6.08 -10.24 8.73
CA GLU A 155 -6.36 -9.99 10.15
C GLU A 155 -5.06 -9.82 10.96
N LEU A 156 -4.10 -10.73 10.80
CA LEU A 156 -2.80 -10.68 11.49
C LEU A 156 -1.97 -9.46 11.07
N SER A 157 -1.96 -9.14 9.78
CA SER A 157 -1.29 -7.95 9.24
C SER A 157 -1.90 -6.67 9.83
N GLN A 158 -3.23 -6.59 9.86
CA GLN A 158 -3.94 -5.44 10.43
C GLN A 158 -3.65 -5.26 11.91
N ARG A 159 -3.75 -6.35 12.69
CA ARG A 159 -3.44 -6.34 14.11
C ARG A 159 -2.00 -5.89 14.36
N SER A 160 -1.05 -6.37 13.57
CA SER A 160 0.37 -6.05 13.72
C SER A 160 0.66 -4.60 13.35
N LEU A 161 0.10 -4.08 12.25
CA LEU A 161 0.23 -2.67 11.89
C LEU A 161 -0.35 -1.72 12.95
N ARG A 162 -1.44 -2.12 13.63
CA ARG A 162 -2.00 -1.33 14.74
C ARG A 162 -1.13 -1.33 16.00
N ASN A 163 -0.47 -2.44 16.30
CA ASN A 163 0.28 -2.62 17.55
C ASN A 163 1.76 -2.27 17.43
N LEU A 164 2.36 -2.42 16.25
CA LEU A 164 3.77 -2.13 15.99
C LEU A 164 3.87 -0.73 15.38
N HIS A 165 4.05 0.28 16.22
CA HIS A 165 4.01 1.70 15.80
C HIS A 165 5.00 2.05 14.68
N PHE A 166 6.18 1.42 14.68
CA PHE A 166 7.23 1.62 13.68
C PHE A 166 6.95 0.92 12.33
N LEU A 167 6.20 -0.19 12.32
CA LEU A 167 5.86 -0.89 11.08
C LEU A 167 4.80 -0.09 10.32
N LYS A 168 5.11 0.37 9.10
CA LYS A 168 4.25 1.23 8.27
C LYS A 168 3.61 0.46 7.12
N LYS A 169 4.33 -0.50 6.54
CA LYS A 169 3.91 -1.16 5.29
C LYS A 169 4.22 -2.64 5.28
N ILE A 170 3.23 -3.44 4.86
CA ILE A 170 3.37 -4.86 4.55
C ILE A 170 3.02 -5.06 3.08
N ILE A 171 3.90 -5.65 2.29
CA ILE A 171 3.71 -5.88 0.86
C ILE A 171 3.71 -7.39 0.59
N PHE A 172 2.60 -7.90 0.07
CA PHE A 172 2.52 -9.27 -0.41
C PHE A 172 2.89 -9.34 -1.89
N TYR A 173 3.84 -10.20 -2.25
CA TYR A 173 4.22 -10.48 -3.63
C TYR A 173 3.78 -11.89 -4.06
N GLU A 174 3.32 -12.01 -5.30
CA GLU A 174 3.07 -13.29 -5.97
C GLU A 174 3.45 -13.19 -7.45
N ILE A 175 4.13 -14.22 -7.96
CA ILE A 175 4.64 -14.26 -9.35
C ILE A 175 3.55 -14.78 -10.29
N ASP A 176 2.77 -15.77 -9.85
CA ASP A 176 1.77 -16.44 -10.67
C ASP A 176 0.56 -15.53 -10.97
N ALA A 177 0.38 -15.22 -12.25
CA ALA A 177 -0.70 -14.34 -12.73
C ALA A 177 -2.11 -14.89 -12.48
N LYS A 178 -2.30 -16.22 -12.43
CA LYS A 178 -3.60 -16.83 -12.11
C LYS A 178 -3.88 -16.69 -10.62
N LYS A 179 -2.89 -16.96 -9.76
CA LYS A 179 -3.04 -16.82 -8.31
C LYS A 179 -3.26 -15.38 -7.90
N ILE A 180 -2.61 -14.42 -8.56
CA ILE A 180 -2.86 -12.99 -8.37
C ILE A 180 -4.32 -12.60 -8.58
N LYS A 181 -5.02 -13.18 -9.58
CA LYS A 181 -6.45 -12.90 -9.80
C LYS A 181 -7.33 -13.42 -8.64
N LEU A 182 -6.98 -14.58 -8.09
CA LEU A 182 -7.67 -15.16 -6.93
C LEU A 182 -7.43 -14.31 -5.68
N LEU A 183 -6.19 -13.87 -5.46
CA LEU A 183 -5.80 -12.99 -4.38
C LEU A 183 -6.46 -11.60 -4.48
N ASP A 184 -6.49 -10.98 -5.67
CA ASP A 184 -7.19 -9.70 -5.89
C ASP A 184 -8.68 -9.82 -5.52
N LYS A 185 -9.34 -10.90 -5.98
CA LYS A 185 -10.74 -11.18 -5.61
C LYS A 185 -10.90 -11.37 -4.10
N GLY A 186 -9.98 -12.09 -3.46
CA GLY A 186 -9.96 -12.31 -2.02
C GLY A 186 -9.78 -11.02 -1.22
N PHE A 187 -8.88 -10.14 -1.63
CA PHE A 187 -8.70 -8.80 -1.05
C PHE A 187 -10.00 -8.01 -1.12
N ASN A 188 -10.61 -7.91 -2.31
CA ASN A 188 -11.84 -7.14 -2.50
C ASN A 188 -13.00 -7.71 -1.65
N THR A 189 -13.07 -9.03 -1.51
CA THR A 189 -14.07 -9.70 -0.66
C THR A 189 -13.83 -9.42 0.83
N TYR A 190 -12.57 -9.52 1.29
CA TYR A 190 -12.18 -9.22 2.67
C TYR A 190 -12.51 -7.77 3.04
N LEU A 191 -12.23 -6.84 2.12
CA LEU A 191 -12.52 -5.41 2.28
C LEU A 191 -13.99 -5.05 2.10
N ARG A 192 -14.85 -6.02 1.77
CA ARG A 192 -16.27 -5.84 1.46
C ARG A 192 -16.53 -4.83 0.35
N ARG A 193 -15.58 -4.70 -0.58
CA ARG A 193 -15.75 -3.84 -1.76
C ARG A 193 -16.86 -4.40 -2.63
N THR A 194 -17.71 -3.51 -3.09
CA THR A 194 -18.81 -3.85 -4.00
C THR A 194 -18.30 -4.23 -5.37
N LYS A 195 -19.21 -4.85 -6.15
CA LYS A 195 -18.99 -5.06 -7.59
C LYS A 195 -18.69 -3.75 -8.30
N PHE A 196 -19.25 -2.62 -7.87
CA PHE A 196 -18.94 -1.33 -8.47
C PHE A 196 -17.49 -0.91 -8.18
N GLU A 197 -17.09 -0.91 -6.91
CA GLU A 197 -15.74 -0.48 -6.52
C GLU A 197 -14.64 -1.33 -7.19
N SER A 198 -14.86 -2.64 -7.31
CA SER A 198 -13.87 -3.61 -7.82
C SER A 198 -13.90 -3.82 -9.34
N LYS A 199 -14.98 -3.43 -10.03
CA LYS A 199 -15.10 -3.62 -11.49
C LYS A 199 -14.32 -2.54 -12.24
N SER A 200 -13.74 -2.95 -13.36
CA SER A 200 -13.13 -2.01 -14.29
C SER A 200 -14.17 -1.43 -15.26
N TYR A 201 -14.21 -0.10 -15.36
CA TYR A 201 -15.14 0.64 -16.23
C TYR A 201 -14.44 1.21 -17.45
N THR A 202 -15.17 1.33 -18.56
CA THR A 202 -14.61 1.88 -19.81
C THR A 202 -14.63 3.40 -19.74
N ILE A 203 -13.60 4.08 -20.24
CA ILE A 203 -13.53 5.56 -20.24
C ILE A 203 -14.76 6.21 -20.94
N LYS A 204 -15.42 5.52 -21.87
CA LYS A 204 -16.65 6.03 -22.51
C LYS A 204 -17.80 6.27 -21.54
N GLU A 205 -17.85 5.55 -20.42
CA GLU A 205 -18.87 5.68 -19.37
C GLU A 205 -18.52 6.83 -18.40
N LEU A 206 -17.21 7.09 -18.19
CA LEU A 206 -16.69 8.19 -17.36
C LEU A 206 -16.37 9.40 -18.24
N LYS A 207 -17.40 10.23 -18.51
CA LYS A 207 -17.39 11.49 -19.29
C LYS A 207 -15.99 11.97 -19.72
N LEU A 208 -15.65 11.67 -20.97
CA LEU A 208 -14.42 12.06 -21.70
C LEU A 208 -14.01 13.54 -21.56
N SER A 209 -14.95 14.46 -21.27
CA SER A 209 -14.67 15.89 -21.08
C SER A 209 -13.94 16.19 -19.76
N LEU A 210 -14.41 15.60 -18.64
CA LEU A 210 -13.80 15.76 -17.32
C LEU A 210 -12.35 15.25 -17.29
N LYS A 211 -12.10 14.12 -17.94
CA LYS A 211 -10.75 13.56 -18.06
C LYS A 211 -9.81 14.48 -18.85
N LYS A 212 -10.27 15.07 -19.97
CA LYS A 212 -9.46 15.97 -20.77
C LYS A 212 -9.13 17.26 -20.03
N GLU A 213 -10.07 17.80 -19.26
CA GLU A 213 -9.85 18.97 -18.41
C GLU A 213 -8.85 18.66 -17.28
N MET A 214 -9.04 17.56 -16.56
CA MET A 214 -8.08 17.12 -15.52
C MET A 214 -6.67 16.97 -16.09
N ILE A 215 -6.52 16.26 -17.22
CA ILE A 215 -5.21 16.06 -17.85
C ILE A 215 -4.58 17.40 -18.27
N LYS A 216 -5.37 18.34 -18.80
CA LYS A 216 -4.88 19.67 -19.16
C LYS A 216 -4.40 20.45 -17.93
N SER A 217 -5.18 20.43 -16.84
CA SER A 217 -4.80 21.06 -15.56
C SER A 217 -3.52 20.43 -14.98
N LEU A 218 -3.37 19.11 -15.06
CA LEU A 218 -2.17 18.38 -14.61
C LEU A 218 -0.92 18.66 -15.48
N ILE A 219 -1.05 18.71 -16.82
CA ILE A 219 0.08 19.03 -17.73
C ILE A 219 0.56 20.48 -17.53
N ASN A 220 -0.36 21.41 -17.23
CA ASN A 220 0.01 22.81 -16.97
C ASN A 220 0.81 22.96 -15.66
N LEU A 221 0.60 22.09 -14.68
CA LEU A 221 1.37 22.08 -13.43
C LEU A 221 2.80 21.58 -13.63
N ASP A 222 2.99 20.53 -14.46
CA ASP A 222 4.28 19.92 -14.77
C ASP A 222 5.26 20.90 -15.46
N ARG A 223 4.74 21.79 -16.31
CA ARG A 223 5.56 22.77 -17.05
C ARG A 223 5.99 24.00 -16.22
N GLY A 224 5.39 24.26 -15.07
CA GLY A 224 5.55 25.51 -14.31
C GLY A 224 6.42 25.43 -13.05
N SER A 225 7.09 24.31 -12.81
CA SER A 225 7.63 23.95 -11.49
C SER A 225 9.06 23.37 -11.57
N LYS A 226 10.08 24.22 -11.61
CA LYS A 226 11.48 23.79 -11.40
C LYS A 226 11.86 23.61 -9.92
N SER A 227 10.93 23.81 -9.00
CA SER A 227 11.20 23.74 -7.56
C SER A 227 9.89 23.49 -6.82
N SER A 228 9.76 22.30 -6.21
CA SER A 228 9.11 21.99 -4.93
C SER A 228 8.58 20.55 -4.92
N GLY A 229 9.21 19.69 -4.11
CA GLY A 229 8.69 18.40 -3.61
C GLY A 229 8.52 17.26 -4.62
N SER A 230 9.42 16.28 -4.58
CA SER A 230 9.43 15.13 -5.50
C SER A 230 8.18 14.22 -5.45
N SER A 231 7.38 14.20 -4.37
CA SER A 231 6.25 13.26 -4.23
C SER A 231 4.95 13.70 -4.92
N LEU A 232 4.67 15.01 -5.01
CA LEU A 232 3.39 15.51 -5.51
C LEU A 232 3.24 15.24 -7.01
N PHE A 233 4.27 15.56 -7.78
CA PHE A 233 4.29 15.32 -9.23
C PHE A 233 4.23 13.83 -9.57
N ASP A 234 4.80 12.97 -8.73
CA ASP A 234 4.67 11.52 -8.86
C ASP A 234 3.20 11.09 -8.70
N ASN A 235 2.50 11.59 -7.68
CA ASN A 235 1.07 11.27 -7.47
C ASN A 235 0.17 11.77 -8.61
N VAL A 236 0.47 12.95 -9.17
CA VAL A 236 -0.18 13.46 -10.39
C VAL A 236 0.02 12.51 -11.58
N LYS A 237 1.26 12.05 -11.79
CA LYS A 237 1.59 11.13 -12.87
C LYS A 237 0.88 9.79 -12.69
N ILE A 238 0.89 9.23 -11.48
CA ILE A 238 0.20 7.98 -11.14
C ILE A 238 -1.31 8.11 -11.39
N LEU A 239 -1.92 9.22 -11.00
CA LEU A 239 -3.34 9.49 -11.26
C LEU A 239 -3.63 9.55 -12.76
N ASN A 240 -2.80 10.27 -13.52
CA ASN A 240 -2.93 10.37 -14.96
C ASN A 240 -2.78 9.01 -15.65
N GLU A 241 -1.80 8.20 -15.25
CA GLU A 241 -1.62 6.84 -15.76
C GLU A 241 -2.85 5.96 -15.48
N LYS A 242 -3.39 6.01 -14.26
CA LYS A 242 -4.60 5.26 -13.88
C LYS A 242 -5.82 5.67 -14.68
N LEU A 243 -6.05 6.97 -14.84
CA LEU A 243 -7.16 7.52 -15.63
C LEU A 243 -6.97 7.27 -17.14
N SER A 244 -5.72 7.19 -17.61
CA SER A 244 -5.37 6.97 -19.02
C SER A 244 -5.65 5.55 -19.51
N ARG A 245 -5.75 4.57 -18.60
CA ARG A 245 -6.09 3.18 -18.93
C ARG A 245 -7.50 3.08 -19.51
N ASN A 246 -7.67 2.23 -20.52
CA ASN A 246 -8.99 1.93 -21.13
C ASN A 246 -10.02 1.43 -20.11
N ARG A 247 -9.51 0.85 -19.01
CA ARG A 247 -10.27 0.26 -17.92
C ARG A 247 -9.79 0.84 -16.59
N VAL A 248 -10.69 1.48 -15.86
CA VAL A 248 -10.40 2.17 -14.59
C VAL A 248 -11.14 1.49 -13.45
N LYS A 249 -10.45 1.23 -12.34
CA LYS A 249 -11.05 0.75 -11.08
C LYS A 249 -11.33 1.96 -10.16
N PRO A 250 -12.58 2.22 -9.74
CA PRO A 250 -12.91 3.39 -8.92
C PRO A 250 -12.08 3.53 -7.65
N TYR A 251 -11.82 2.44 -6.92
CA TYR A 251 -11.04 2.50 -5.68
C TYR A 251 -9.61 2.98 -5.90
N GLU A 252 -8.99 2.63 -7.04
CA GLU A 252 -7.61 3.02 -7.34
C GLU A 252 -7.52 4.54 -7.53
N VAL A 253 -8.49 5.12 -8.24
CA VAL A 253 -8.54 6.56 -8.48
C VAL A 253 -8.91 7.30 -7.20
N ALA A 254 -9.85 6.76 -6.42
CA ALA A 254 -10.25 7.33 -5.14
C ALA A 254 -9.08 7.40 -4.14
N HIS A 255 -8.30 6.32 -4.04
CA HIS A 255 -7.11 6.30 -3.20
C HIS A 255 -6.07 7.33 -3.66
N VAL A 256 -5.66 7.31 -4.93
CA VAL A 256 -4.64 8.25 -5.44
C VAL A 256 -5.11 9.69 -5.38
N GLY A 257 -6.40 9.95 -5.63
CA GLY A 257 -7.00 11.28 -5.49
C GLY A 257 -6.98 11.81 -4.06
N ARG A 258 -7.13 10.93 -3.05
CA ARG A 258 -6.96 11.30 -1.64
C ARG A 258 -5.50 11.62 -1.31
N VAL A 259 -4.56 10.78 -1.73
CA VAL A 259 -3.12 11.02 -1.50
C VAL A 259 -2.70 12.35 -2.12
N LEU A 260 -3.14 12.62 -3.35
CA LEU A 260 -2.90 13.90 -4.01
C LEU A 260 -3.56 15.07 -3.27
N LEU A 261 -4.76 14.89 -2.71
CA LEU A 261 -5.40 15.90 -1.88
C LEU A 261 -4.57 16.20 -0.62
N GLU A 262 -3.95 15.20 0.02
CA GLU A 262 -3.07 15.43 1.16
C GLU A 262 -1.89 16.32 0.79
N ASP A 263 -1.24 16.05 -0.35
CA ASP A 263 -0.15 16.88 -0.86
C ASP A 263 -0.60 18.33 -1.15
N ILE A 264 -1.76 18.50 -1.79
CA ILE A 264 -2.34 19.82 -2.09
C ILE A 264 -2.63 20.61 -0.81
N VAL A 265 -3.25 19.97 0.18
CA VAL A 265 -3.57 20.63 1.46
C VAL A 265 -2.30 21.04 2.19
N MET A 266 -1.26 20.19 2.17
CA MET A 266 0.04 20.51 2.78
C MET A 266 0.73 21.68 2.06
N ASP A 267 0.69 21.73 0.72
CA ASP A 267 1.24 22.84 -0.07
C ASP A 267 0.56 24.18 0.27
N ILE A 268 -0.77 24.17 0.47
CA ILE A 268 -1.54 25.36 0.83
C ILE A 268 -1.25 25.81 2.28
N LEU A 269 -1.16 24.87 3.23
CA LEU A 269 -0.91 25.19 4.64
C LEU A 269 0.52 25.70 4.89
N GLY A 270 1.50 25.24 4.10
CA GLY A 270 2.92 25.45 4.33
C GLY A 270 3.49 24.42 5.31
N GLU A 271 4.76 24.04 5.14
CA GLU A 271 5.41 22.83 5.71
C GLU A 271 5.34 22.63 7.24
N ASN A 272 4.80 23.57 8.01
CA ASN A 272 4.76 23.50 9.46
C ASN A 272 3.35 23.66 10.03
N LYS A 273 2.70 22.53 10.34
CA LYS A 273 2.35 22.13 11.72
C LYS A 273 1.45 20.89 11.76
N LEU A 274 1.95 19.90 12.53
CA LEU A 274 1.23 18.81 13.21
C LEU A 274 0.85 17.57 12.36
N LYS A 275 1.18 16.39 12.93
CA LYS A 275 0.63 15.07 12.57
C LYS A 275 -0.89 15.05 12.87
N LYS A 276 -1.66 15.79 12.08
CA LYS A 276 -3.12 15.86 12.15
C LYS A 276 -3.74 15.03 11.04
N ASP A 277 -4.91 14.45 11.31
CA ASP A 277 -5.75 13.83 10.29
C ASP A 277 -6.09 14.85 9.19
N LEU A 278 -6.20 14.38 7.95
CA LEU A 278 -6.56 15.17 6.78
C LEU A 278 -7.84 15.96 7.00
N ALA A 279 -8.83 15.42 7.72
CA ALA A 279 -10.06 16.15 8.03
C ALA A 279 -9.80 17.47 8.78
N VAL A 280 -8.87 17.43 9.75
CA VAL A 280 -8.48 18.62 10.54
C VAL A 280 -7.71 19.59 9.67
N LYS A 281 -6.77 19.10 8.85
CA LYS A 281 -5.99 19.93 7.92
C LYS A 281 -6.89 20.66 6.90
N ILE A 282 -7.90 19.97 6.36
CA ILE A 282 -8.88 20.59 5.45
C ILE A 282 -9.66 21.70 6.17
N ASN A 283 -10.05 21.48 7.42
CA ASN A 283 -10.78 22.49 8.19
C ASN A 283 -9.91 23.71 8.50
N GLU A 284 -8.60 23.56 8.69
CA GLU A 284 -7.67 24.69 8.88
C GLU A 284 -7.59 25.61 7.67
N LEU A 285 -7.92 25.13 6.46
CA LEU A 285 -7.98 25.98 5.26
C LEU A 285 -9.04 27.08 5.34
N THR A 286 -10.05 26.95 6.21
CA THR A 286 -10.99 28.03 6.50
C THR A 286 -10.28 29.28 7.03
N GLN A 287 -9.20 29.11 7.78
CA GLN A 287 -8.39 30.19 8.34
C GLN A 287 -7.54 30.91 7.27
N LYS A 288 -7.40 30.31 6.07
CA LYS A 288 -6.72 30.88 4.91
C LYS A 288 -7.68 31.48 3.88
N ASN A 289 -8.92 31.80 4.28
CA ASN A 289 -9.96 32.37 3.40
C ASN A 289 -10.25 31.52 2.15
N ILE A 290 -10.01 30.21 2.22
CA ILE A 290 -10.39 29.30 1.14
C ILE A 290 -11.91 29.16 1.13
N ALA A 291 -12.51 29.29 -0.04
CA ALA A 291 -13.95 29.25 -0.21
C ALA A 291 -14.57 27.94 0.32
N SER A 292 -15.69 28.06 1.03
CA SER A 292 -16.35 26.94 1.71
C SER A 292 -16.73 25.79 0.76
N TRP A 293 -17.13 26.08 -0.48
CA TRP A 293 -17.45 25.06 -1.47
C TRP A 293 -16.23 24.26 -1.93
N VAL A 294 -15.03 24.89 -1.99
CA VAL A 294 -13.78 24.17 -2.28
C VAL A 294 -13.45 23.22 -1.13
N ILE A 295 -13.63 23.67 0.11
CA ILE A 295 -13.48 22.85 1.31
C ILE A 295 -14.46 21.66 1.27
N SER A 296 -15.71 21.86 0.83
CA SER A 296 -16.67 20.77 0.63
C SER A 296 -16.20 19.74 -0.40
N TYR A 297 -15.61 20.18 -1.53
CA TYR A 297 -15.05 19.26 -2.52
C TYR A 297 -13.91 18.41 -1.92
N MET A 298 -13.04 19.01 -1.11
CA MET A 298 -11.96 18.29 -0.43
C MET A 298 -12.50 17.24 0.55
N HIS A 299 -13.56 17.55 1.31
CA HIS A 299 -14.21 16.56 2.18
C HIS A 299 -14.87 15.42 1.42
N ILE A 300 -15.45 15.69 0.24
CA ILE A 300 -15.98 14.65 -0.63
C ILE A 300 -14.84 13.71 -1.07
N ILE A 301 -13.76 14.25 -1.63
CA ILE A 301 -12.59 13.46 -2.06
C ILE A 301 -12.05 12.61 -0.89
N ARG A 302 -11.89 13.22 0.29
CA ARG A 302 -11.46 12.52 1.51
C ARG A 302 -12.40 11.37 1.88
N THR A 303 -13.71 11.59 1.82
CA THR A 303 -14.72 10.58 2.20
C THR A 303 -14.69 9.38 1.26
N PHE A 304 -14.67 9.62 -0.06
CA PHE A 304 -14.57 8.55 -1.06
C PHE A 304 -13.23 7.81 -1.00
N GLY A 305 -12.13 8.55 -0.81
CA GLY A 305 -10.80 7.96 -0.63
C GLY A 305 -10.76 7.01 0.56
N ASN A 306 -11.28 7.43 1.71
CA ASN A 306 -11.40 6.58 2.91
C ASN A 306 -12.23 5.31 2.65
N LEU A 307 -13.39 5.44 2.00
CA LEU A 307 -14.26 4.31 1.68
C LEU A 307 -13.59 3.28 0.75
N ALA A 308 -12.77 3.75 -0.20
CA ALA A 308 -12.09 2.89 -1.16
C ALA A 308 -11.03 1.95 -0.55
N VAL A 309 -10.41 2.36 0.56
CA VAL A 309 -9.24 1.68 1.14
C VAL A 309 -9.44 1.10 2.52
N HIS A 310 -10.46 1.51 3.27
CA HIS A 310 -10.77 0.95 4.58
C HIS A 310 -11.83 -0.15 4.49
N SER A 311 -11.64 -1.27 5.20
CA SER A 311 -12.71 -2.23 5.42
C SER A 311 -13.71 -1.59 6.38
N GLN A 312 -14.98 -1.51 5.99
CA GLN A 312 -16.06 -1.05 6.86
C GLN A 312 -16.25 -2.06 8.00
N ALA A 313 -15.38 -2.02 9.00
CA ALA A 313 -15.58 -2.74 10.23
C ALA A 313 -16.66 -2.02 11.05
N LYS A 314 -17.86 -2.60 11.03
CA LYS A 314 -18.98 -2.44 12.00
C LYS A 314 -20.05 -1.37 11.78
N ALA A 315 -19.92 -0.39 10.91
CA ALA A 315 -21.04 0.55 10.67
C ALA A 315 -21.99 0.00 9.60
N VAL A 316 -23.27 -0.18 9.92
CA VAL A 316 -24.33 -0.41 8.93
C VAL A 316 -24.59 0.94 8.25
N VAL A 317 -23.82 1.24 7.19
CA VAL A 317 -24.00 2.47 6.40
C VAL A 317 -25.12 2.24 5.37
N ARG A 318 -25.99 3.24 5.18
CA ARG A 318 -27.05 3.23 4.16
C ARG A 318 -26.89 4.49 3.28
N PRO A 319 -26.64 4.35 1.96
CA PRO A 319 -26.38 3.10 1.23
C PRO A 319 -25.06 2.42 1.66
N PRO A 320 -24.92 1.09 1.47
CA PRO A 320 -23.74 0.35 1.94
C PRO A 320 -22.47 0.65 1.12
N ALA A 321 -22.62 1.22 -0.06
CA ALA A 321 -21.53 1.58 -0.96
C ALA A 321 -21.97 2.68 -1.93
N PHE A 322 -20.97 3.31 -2.55
CA PHE A 322 -21.17 4.31 -3.58
C PHE A 322 -21.27 3.67 -4.98
N ASP A 323 -22.02 4.30 -5.87
CA ASP A 323 -22.26 3.84 -7.24
C ASP A 323 -21.54 4.69 -8.31
N GLU A 324 -21.93 4.52 -9.58
CA GLU A 324 -21.37 5.27 -10.71
C GLU A 324 -21.61 6.78 -10.60
N LYS A 325 -22.81 7.20 -10.18
CA LYS A 325 -23.14 8.62 -10.04
C LYS A 325 -22.34 9.25 -8.93
N ASP A 326 -22.17 8.52 -7.82
CA ASP A 326 -21.33 8.93 -6.72
C ASP A 326 -19.87 9.07 -7.13
N PHE A 327 -19.35 8.13 -7.93
CA PHE A 327 -17.98 8.22 -8.45
C PHE A 327 -17.81 9.38 -9.45
N ILE A 328 -18.83 9.70 -10.24
CA ILE A 328 -18.83 10.90 -11.09
C ILE A 328 -18.75 12.18 -10.22
N ILE A 329 -19.47 12.24 -9.11
CA ILE A 329 -19.37 13.36 -8.15
C ILE A 329 -17.94 13.47 -7.60
N PHE A 330 -17.34 12.33 -7.23
CA PHE A 330 -15.94 12.29 -6.79
C PHE A 330 -15.00 12.86 -7.86
N LEU A 331 -15.12 12.43 -9.13
CA LEU A 331 -14.27 12.91 -10.22
C LEU A 331 -14.45 14.42 -10.48
N ILE A 332 -15.69 14.92 -10.40
CA ILE A 332 -15.98 16.34 -10.52
C ILE A 332 -15.27 17.11 -9.39
N CYS A 333 -15.42 16.66 -8.14
CA CYS A 333 -14.79 17.31 -6.99
C CYS A 333 -13.26 17.30 -7.11
N LEU A 334 -12.67 16.18 -7.52
CA LEU A 334 -11.23 16.06 -7.76
C LEU A 334 -10.76 17.03 -8.83
N ASN A 335 -11.47 17.14 -9.96
CA ASN A 335 -11.15 18.12 -11.00
C ASN A 335 -11.22 19.57 -10.47
N ARG A 336 -12.29 19.92 -9.73
CA ARG A 336 -12.44 21.27 -9.18
C ARG A 336 -11.36 21.63 -8.16
N VAL A 337 -10.90 20.67 -7.36
CA VAL A 337 -9.78 20.88 -6.43
C VAL A 337 -8.46 21.06 -7.18
N LEU A 338 -8.22 20.30 -8.26
CA LEU A 338 -7.04 20.49 -9.10
C LEU A 338 -7.03 21.86 -9.78
N ASP A 339 -8.15 22.28 -10.37
CA ASP A 339 -8.29 23.61 -10.98
C ASP A 339 -8.02 24.72 -9.97
N PHE A 340 -8.59 24.60 -8.76
CA PHE A 340 -8.36 25.54 -7.68
C PHE A 340 -6.88 25.58 -7.28
N TRP A 341 -6.22 24.42 -7.15
CA TRP A 341 -4.82 24.37 -6.76
C TRP A 341 -3.89 25.00 -7.80
N VAL A 342 -4.16 24.77 -9.09
CA VAL A 342 -3.45 25.45 -10.21
C VAL A 342 -3.59 26.95 -10.08
N TRP A 343 -4.82 27.44 -9.90
CA TRP A 343 -5.11 28.87 -9.72
C TRP A 343 -4.39 29.42 -8.47
N PHE A 344 -4.48 28.73 -7.34
CA PHE A 344 -3.88 29.15 -6.07
C PHE A 344 -2.37 29.33 -6.20
N ARG A 345 -1.68 28.37 -6.83
CA ARG A 345 -0.23 28.47 -7.06
C ARG A 345 0.18 29.61 -7.99
N SER A 346 -0.60 29.88 -9.04
CA SER A 346 -0.32 30.98 -9.95
C SER A 346 -0.43 32.33 -9.23
N ASN A 347 -1.47 32.53 -8.43
CA ASN A 347 -1.67 33.78 -7.69
C ASN A 347 -0.72 33.93 -6.47
N ARG A 348 -0.22 32.82 -5.91
CA ARG A 348 0.81 32.84 -4.86
C ARG A 348 2.14 33.41 -5.36
N LYS A 349 2.48 33.22 -6.65
CA LYS A 349 3.68 33.81 -7.28
C LYS A 349 3.53 35.31 -7.56
N GLU A 350 2.30 35.81 -7.62
CA GLU A 350 1.98 37.22 -7.92
C GLU A 350 1.83 38.09 -6.65
N GLY A 351 2.12 37.55 -5.46
CA GLY A 351 2.27 38.35 -4.24
C GLY A 351 0.97 38.79 -3.56
N LEU A 352 -0.12 38.03 -3.72
CA LEU A 352 -1.33 38.24 -2.93
C LEU A 352 -1.21 37.51 -1.58
N ASN A 353 -0.85 38.28 -0.54
CA ASN A 353 -0.97 37.90 0.87
C ASN A 353 -2.43 37.87 1.30
#